data_AF-A0A820KXV7-F1
#
_entry.id   AF-A0A820KXV7-F1
#
_cell.length_a   1.000
_cell.length_b   1.000
_cell.length_c   1.000
_cell.angle_alpha   90.00
_cell.angle_beta   90.00
_cell.angle_gamma   90.00
#
_symmetry.space_group_name_H-M   'P 1'
#
loop_
_entity.id
_entity.type
_entity.pdbx_description
1 polymer ?
#
loop_
_entity_poly.entity_id
_entity_poly.type
_entity_poly.pdbx_seq_one_letter_code
_entity_poly.pdbx_strand_id
1 'polypeptide(L)'
;TKSITTSNYNFYLESCVIDTDIKRKIFEYRHENPSLFAWEIRDCLSKELNCKLEDLPNVSSIHTLLKNLDSNSGDKHQNQTSFTQKQIDVLEQLFNIKHYPELSEREKLALEFNISKPRIQIWFQNRRMEYRESEE
;
A
#
# COMPACT_ATOMS: atom_id res chain seq x y z
N THR A 1 -8.13 5.01 -28.26
CA THR A 1 -9.02 3.84 -28.07
C THR A 1 -8.17 2.58 -27.97
N LYS A 2 -7.58 2.29 -26.80
CA LYS A 2 -6.91 1.01 -26.57
C LYS A 2 -7.96 0.07 -25.98
N SER A 3 -8.52 -0.77 -26.84
CA SER A 3 -9.42 -1.85 -26.44
C SER A 3 -8.61 -2.84 -25.60
N ILE A 4 -8.79 -2.80 -24.28
CA ILE A 4 -8.29 -3.84 -23.39
C ILE A 4 -9.16 -5.06 -23.67
N THR A 5 -8.57 -6.03 -24.36
CA THR A 5 -9.22 -7.28 -24.75
C THR A 5 -9.65 -8.06 -23.52
N THR A 6 -10.94 -8.39 -23.46
CA THR A 6 -11.67 -9.19 -22.46
C THR A 6 -11.01 -10.54 -22.11
N SER A 7 -10.00 -10.97 -22.86
CA SER A 7 -9.30 -12.24 -22.68
C SER A 7 -8.37 -12.30 -21.45
N ASN A 8 -7.87 -11.17 -20.93
CA ASN A 8 -6.96 -11.18 -19.77
C ASN A 8 -7.68 -11.24 -18.42
N TYR A 9 -8.98 -10.93 -18.36
CA TYR A 9 -9.75 -10.92 -17.11
C TYR A 9 -10.10 -12.33 -16.60
N ASN A 10 -10.21 -13.31 -17.51
CA ASN A 10 -10.68 -14.66 -17.18
C ASN A 10 -9.65 -15.53 -16.44
N PHE A 11 -8.37 -15.17 -16.45
CA PHE A 11 -7.33 -15.96 -15.76
C PHE A 11 -7.27 -15.69 -14.24
N TYR A 12 -7.82 -14.57 -13.77
CA TYR A 12 -7.75 -14.15 -12.36
C TYR A 12 -8.94 -14.61 -11.50
N LEU A 13 -9.85 -15.43 -12.06
CA LEU A 13 -11.13 -15.79 -11.44
C LEU A 13 -11.06 -16.99 -10.49
N GLU A 14 -9.96 -17.75 -10.45
CA GLU A 14 -9.83 -18.89 -9.56
C GLU A 14 -9.13 -18.51 -8.25
N SER A 15 -9.94 -18.12 -7.26
CA SER A 15 -9.78 -18.38 -5.82
C SER A 15 -10.30 -17.22 -4.96
N CYS A 16 -10.86 -17.58 -3.79
CA CYS A 16 -11.56 -16.80 -2.77
C CYS A 16 -13.06 -16.52 -2.98
N VAL A 17 -13.82 -16.87 -1.92
CA VAL A 17 -15.26 -16.68 -1.65
C VAL A 17 -15.59 -15.19 -1.48
N ILE A 18 -15.32 -14.39 -2.50
CA ILE A 18 -15.70 -12.98 -2.58
C ILE A 18 -16.41 -12.85 -3.93
N ASP A 19 -17.59 -12.24 -3.92
CA ASP A 19 -18.41 -12.06 -5.11
C ASP A 19 -17.56 -11.53 -6.28
N THR A 20 -17.69 -12.19 -7.43
CA THR A 20 -16.99 -11.86 -8.67
C THR A 20 -17.15 -10.39 -9.04
N ASP A 21 -18.31 -9.80 -8.75
CA ASP A 21 -18.59 -8.39 -8.99
C ASP A 21 -17.83 -7.46 -8.02
N ILE A 22 -17.70 -7.85 -6.75
CA ILE A 22 -16.93 -7.10 -5.76
C ILE A 22 -15.44 -7.10 -6.12
N LYS A 23 -14.88 -8.25 -6.52
CA LYS A 23 -13.47 -8.33 -6.96
C LYS A 23 -13.20 -7.44 -8.17
N ARG A 24 -14.10 -7.47 -9.17
CA ARG A 24 -14.01 -6.61 -10.36
C ARG A 24 -14.02 -5.13 -9.98
N LYS A 25 -14.92 -4.73 -9.09
CA LYS A 25 -15.00 -3.33 -8.64
C LYS A 25 -13.79 -2.88 -7.83
N ILE A 26 -13.26 -3.72 -6.94
CA ILE A 26 -12.00 -3.44 -6.22
C ILE A 26 -10.88 -3.15 -7.23
N PHE A 27 -10.80 -3.93 -8.31
CA PHE A 27 -9.82 -3.73 -9.36
C PHE A 27 -10.04 -2.40 -10.12
N GLU A 28 -11.28 -2.09 -10.51
CA GLU A 28 -11.64 -0.83 -11.17
C GLU A 28 -11.21 0.38 -10.33
N TYR A 29 -11.57 0.42 -9.03
CA TYR A 29 -11.19 1.50 -8.12
C TYR A 29 -9.67 1.64 -7.97
N ARG A 30 -8.95 0.53 -7.86
CA ARG A 30 -7.49 0.53 -7.76
C ARG A 30 -6.83 1.05 -9.05
N HIS A 31 -7.36 0.70 -10.21
CA HIS A 31 -6.84 1.14 -11.50
C HIS A 31 -7.12 2.63 -11.76
N GLU A 32 -8.31 3.11 -11.41
CA GLU A 32 -8.70 4.51 -11.58
C GLU A 32 -7.99 5.44 -10.59
N ASN A 33 -7.72 4.96 -9.37
CA ASN A 33 -7.01 5.72 -8.37
C ASN A 33 -6.09 4.82 -7.51
N PRO A 34 -4.81 4.69 -7.90
CA PRO A 34 -3.81 3.89 -7.18
C PRO A 34 -3.43 4.44 -5.80
N SER A 35 -3.96 5.59 -5.38
CA SER A 35 -3.75 6.11 -4.02
C SER A 35 -4.83 5.69 -3.03
N LEU A 36 -5.93 5.07 -3.51
CA LEU A 36 -7.03 4.65 -2.63
C LEU A 36 -6.58 3.59 -1.65
N PHE A 37 -6.83 3.85 -0.37
CA PHE A 37 -6.69 2.90 0.71
C PHE A 37 -7.78 1.83 0.66
N ALA A 38 -7.51 0.65 1.21
CA ALA A 38 -8.47 -0.47 1.23
C ALA A 38 -9.81 -0.11 1.91
N TRP A 39 -9.81 0.82 2.87
CA TRP A 39 -11.04 1.32 3.48
C TRP A 39 -11.81 2.28 2.57
N GLU A 40 -11.12 3.10 1.77
CA GLU A 40 -11.74 4.01 0.79
C GLU A 40 -12.41 3.20 -0.32
N ILE A 41 -11.73 2.16 -0.80
CA ILE A 41 -12.33 1.22 -1.77
C ILE A 41 -13.59 0.56 -1.18
N ARG A 42 -13.56 0.17 0.09
CA ARG A 42 -14.73 -0.40 0.78
C ARG A 42 -15.90 0.59 0.86
N ASP A 43 -15.62 1.86 1.15
CA ASP A 43 -16.62 2.92 1.22
C ASP A 43 -17.24 3.21 -0.16
N CYS A 44 -16.41 3.24 -1.20
CA CYS A 44 -16.86 3.36 -2.59
C CYS A 44 -17.76 2.19 -3.02
N LEU A 45 -17.38 0.95 -2.68
CA LEU A 45 -18.18 -0.25 -2.94
C LEU A 45 -19.56 -0.19 -2.27
N SER A 46 -19.62 0.29 -1.03
CA SER A 46 -20.89 0.42 -0.29
C SER A 46 -21.83 1.43 -0.95
N LYS A 47 -21.29 2.55 -1.43
CA LYS A 47 -22.06 3.60 -2.11
C LYS A 47 -22.57 3.17 -3.48
N GLU A 48 -21.78 2.43 -4.25
CA GLU A 48 -22.12 2.06 -5.62
C GLU A 48 -23.02 0.83 -5.72
N LEU A 49 -22.78 -0.19 -4.88
CA LEU A 49 -23.55 -1.43 -4.90
C LEU A 49 -24.83 -1.36 -4.05
N ASN A 50 -25.02 -0.26 -3.30
CA ASN A 50 -26.15 -0.08 -2.39
C ASN A 50 -26.29 -1.25 -1.39
N CYS A 51 -25.17 -1.93 -1.09
CA CYS A 51 -25.05 -3.08 -0.21
C CYS A 51 -24.66 -2.65 1.20
N LYS A 52 -25.03 -3.46 2.20
CA LYS A 52 -24.64 -3.19 3.59
C LYS A 52 -23.14 -3.48 3.76
N LEU A 53 -22.53 -2.78 4.72
CA LEU A 53 -21.13 -2.94 5.07
C LEU A 53 -20.77 -4.39 5.49
N GLU A 54 -21.78 -5.15 5.88
CA GLU A 54 -21.78 -6.56 6.31
C GLU A 54 -21.56 -7.53 5.13
N ASP A 55 -22.04 -7.16 3.94
CA ASP A 55 -21.96 -7.97 2.72
C ASP A 55 -20.64 -7.75 1.96
N LEU A 56 -19.85 -6.76 2.39
CA LEU A 56 -18.58 -6.40 1.78
C LEU A 56 -17.41 -7.10 2.47
N PRO A 57 -16.37 -7.49 1.72
CA PRO A 57 -15.14 -8.00 2.30
C PRO A 57 -14.58 -6.99 3.29
N ASN A 58 -14.04 -7.49 4.41
CA ASN A 58 -13.37 -6.64 5.37
C ASN A 58 -12.12 -6.00 4.73
N VAL A 59 -11.64 -4.92 5.37
CA VAL A 59 -10.49 -4.14 4.87
C VAL A 59 -9.25 -5.02 4.67
N SER A 60 -9.05 -6.05 5.49
CA SER A 60 -7.91 -6.99 5.37
C SER A 60 -8.03 -7.89 4.13
N SER A 61 -9.23 -8.38 3.82
CA SER A 61 -9.51 -9.15 2.61
C SER A 61 -9.31 -8.30 1.34
N ILE A 62 -9.75 -7.04 1.37
CA ILE A 62 -9.49 -6.07 0.29
C ILE A 62 -7.99 -5.81 0.14
N HIS A 63 -7.28 -5.59 1.25
CA HIS A 63 -5.83 -5.36 1.25
C HIS A 63 -5.05 -6.56 0.69
N THR A 64 -5.47 -7.77 1.03
CA THR A 64 -4.86 -9.01 0.50
C THR A 64 -5.08 -9.15 -0.99
N LEU A 65 -6.29 -8.82 -1.48
CA LEU A 65 -6.57 -8.77 -2.92
C LEU A 65 -5.69 -7.74 -3.63
N LEU A 66 -5.57 -6.53 -3.08
CA LEU A 66 -4.70 -5.47 -3.63
C LEU A 66 -3.23 -5.89 -3.69
N LYS A 67 -2.71 -6.57 -2.66
CA LYS A 67 -1.33 -7.09 -2.65
C LYS A 67 -1.07 -8.14 -3.73
N ASN A 68 -2.03 -9.03 -3.97
CA ASN A 68 -1.92 -10.03 -5.02
C ASN A 68 -1.94 -9.41 -6.43
N LEU A 69 -2.63 -8.27 -6.61
CA LEU A 69 -2.67 -7.50 -7.86
C LEU A 69 -1.38 -6.72 -8.11
N ASP A 70 -0.84 -6.07 -7.07
CA ASP A 70 0.43 -5.34 -7.14
C ASP A 70 1.59 -6.29 -7.51
N SER A 71 1.57 -7.54 -7.04
CA SER A 71 2.63 -8.54 -7.28
C SER A 71 2.80 -8.95 -8.75
N ASN A 72 1.77 -8.78 -9.58
CA ASN A 72 1.77 -9.19 -11.00
C ASN A 72 1.89 -8.01 -11.98
N SER A 73 1.70 -6.79 -11.47
CA SER A 73 1.87 -5.55 -12.21
C SER A 73 3.29 -5.08 -11.92
N GLY A 74 4.20 -5.04 -12.90
CA GLY A 74 5.58 -4.55 -12.74
C GLY A 74 5.72 -3.08 -12.30
N ASP A 75 4.66 -2.48 -11.79
CA ASP A 75 4.58 -1.13 -11.26
C ASP A 75 5.06 -1.13 -9.80
N LYS A 76 6.34 -0.76 -9.63
CA LYS A 76 7.09 -0.75 -8.36
C LYS A 76 6.58 0.26 -7.33
N HIS A 77 5.39 0.83 -7.52
CA HIS A 77 4.68 1.64 -6.52
C HIS A 77 4.04 0.77 -5.42
N GLN A 78 4.35 -0.53 -5.43
CA GLN A 78 3.85 -1.52 -4.49
C GLN A 78 3.96 -1.02 -3.06
N ASN A 79 2.89 -1.30 -2.34
CA ASN A 79 2.80 -1.42 -0.90
C ASN A 79 3.93 -2.30 -0.33
N GLN A 80 5.20 -1.87 -0.41
CA GLN A 80 6.34 -2.50 0.25
C GLN A 80 6.07 -2.34 1.74
N THR A 81 5.28 -3.21 2.36
CA THR A 81 4.89 -3.06 3.76
C THR A 81 6.06 -3.20 4.73
N SER A 82 7.27 -3.46 4.22
CA SER A 82 8.53 -3.45 4.96
C SER A 82 9.61 -2.72 4.17
N PHE A 83 10.50 -2.04 4.88
CA PHE A 83 11.78 -1.59 4.34
C PHE A 83 12.67 -2.81 4.06
N THR A 84 13.49 -2.73 3.01
CA THR A 84 14.57 -3.71 2.78
C THR A 84 15.69 -3.52 3.80
N GLN A 85 16.48 -4.56 4.07
CA GLN A 85 17.60 -4.46 5.02
C GLN A 85 18.54 -3.30 4.67
N LYS A 86 18.91 -3.16 3.39
CA LYS A 86 19.77 -2.06 2.93
C LYS A 86 19.17 -0.68 3.21
N GLN A 87 17.86 -0.51 3.06
CA GLN A 87 17.19 0.76 3.39
C GLN A 87 17.20 1.01 4.89
N ILE A 88 16.96 -0.03 5.70
CA ILE A 88 17.03 0.06 7.17
C ILE A 88 18.43 0.48 7.60
N ASP A 89 19.48 -0.16 7.07
CA ASP A 89 20.88 0.13 7.43
C ASP A 89 21.22 1.61 7.19
N VAL A 90 20.79 2.17 6.06
CA VAL A 90 21.03 3.60 5.75
C VAL A 90 20.21 4.52 6.66
N LEU A 91 18.96 4.14 6.96
CA LEU A 91 18.12 4.91 7.89
C LEU A 91 18.70 4.91 9.32
N GLU A 92 19.23 3.78 9.77
CA GLU A 92 19.90 3.64 11.07
C GLU A 92 21.23 4.41 11.11
N GLN A 93 22.03 4.36 10.04
CA GLN A 93 23.24 5.17 9.94
C GLN A 93 22.92 6.67 10.06
N LEU A 94 21.89 7.14 9.36
CA LEU A 94 21.46 8.54 9.49
C LEU A 94 20.92 8.83 10.90
N PHE A 95 20.16 7.90 11.48
CA PHE A 95 19.64 8.04 12.85
C PHE A 95 20.77 8.19 13.86
N ASN A 96 21.82 7.38 13.78
CA ASN A 96 22.98 7.44 14.67
C ASN A 96 23.75 8.76 14.57
N ILE A 97 23.66 9.44 13.43
CA ILE A 97 24.21 10.79 13.25
C ILE A 97 23.23 11.85 13.80
N LYS A 98 21.93 11.66 13.53
CA LYS A 98 20.85 12.55 14.01
C LYS A 98 19.48 11.88 14.07
N HIS A 99 18.81 12.06 15.21
CA HIS A 99 17.46 11.50 15.45
C HIS A 99 16.32 12.27 14.74
N TYR A 100 16.59 13.48 14.26
CA TYR A 100 15.60 14.39 13.63
C TYR A 100 16.10 14.91 12.28
N PRO A 101 15.94 14.13 11.19
CA PRO A 101 16.34 14.58 9.86
C PRO A 101 15.43 15.70 9.33
N GLU A 102 16.01 16.64 8.60
CA GLU A 102 15.30 17.77 8.02
C GLU A 102 14.41 17.35 6.84
N LEU A 103 13.62 18.30 6.30
CA LEU A 103 12.72 18.03 5.18
C LEU A 103 13.47 17.55 3.93
N SER A 104 14.55 18.25 3.57
CA SER A 104 15.37 17.98 2.37
C SER A 104 15.99 16.58 2.40
N GLU A 105 16.37 16.11 3.58
CA GLU A 105 17.01 14.81 3.78
C GLU A 105 16.03 13.66 3.64
N ARG A 106 14.83 13.85 4.21
CA ARG A 106 13.73 12.92 4.04
C ARG A 106 13.29 12.84 2.58
N GLU A 107 13.33 13.96 1.85
CA GLU A 107 13.03 14.00 0.42
C GLU A 107 14.10 13.28 -0.41
N LYS A 108 15.38 13.47 -0.09
CA LYS A 108 16.48 12.74 -0.74
C LYS A 108 16.33 11.22 -0.55
N LEU A 109 16.09 10.76 0.68
CA LEU A 109 15.89 9.34 0.98
C LEU A 109 14.64 8.76 0.31
N ALA A 110 13.55 9.54 0.27
CA ALA A 110 12.32 9.14 -0.40
C ALA A 110 12.55 8.87 -1.90
N LEU A 111 13.30 9.76 -2.57
CA LEU A 111 13.68 9.58 -3.97
C LEU A 111 14.63 8.40 -4.16
N GLU A 112 15.66 8.29 -3.33
CA GLU A 112 16.68 7.24 -3.42
C GLU A 112 16.09 5.84 -3.21
N PHE A 113 15.16 5.71 -2.26
CA PHE A 113 14.53 4.43 -1.92
C PHE A 113 13.27 4.15 -2.73
N ASN A 114 12.83 5.08 -3.56
CA ASN A 114 11.57 5.03 -4.28
C ASN A 114 10.38 4.74 -3.35
N ILE A 115 10.30 5.49 -2.25
CA ILE A 115 9.24 5.40 -1.24
C ILE A 115 8.73 6.78 -0.88
N SER A 116 7.51 6.86 -0.33
CA SER A 116 6.93 8.16 -0.01
C SER A 116 7.59 8.80 1.22
N LYS A 117 7.80 10.12 1.17
CA LYS A 117 8.30 10.93 2.30
C LYS A 117 7.56 10.67 3.62
N PRO A 118 6.23 10.55 3.66
CA PRO A 118 5.52 10.22 4.91
C PRO A 118 5.98 8.91 5.54
N ARG A 119 6.38 7.90 4.75
CA ARG A 119 6.86 6.62 5.27
C ARG A 119 8.23 6.74 5.94
N ILE A 120 9.14 7.50 5.33
CA ILE A 120 10.41 7.87 5.98
C ILE A 120 10.14 8.56 7.31
N GLN A 121 9.21 9.52 7.33
CA GLN A 121 8.86 10.24 8.56
C GLN A 121 8.33 9.30 9.66
N ILE A 122 7.41 8.39 9.33
CA ILE A 122 6.87 7.40 10.29
C ILE A 122 7.98 6.50 10.83
N TRP A 123 8.90 6.05 9.96
CA TRP A 123 10.04 5.23 10.42
C TRP A 123 10.87 5.96 11.47
N PHE A 124 11.24 7.23 11.22
CA PHE A 124 11.99 8.03 12.20
C PHE A 124 11.18 8.31 13.48
N GLN A 125 9.86 8.43 13.40
CA GLN A 125 9.00 8.55 14.58
C GLN A 125 9.04 7.28 15.43
N ASN A 126 8.83 6.12 14.82
CA ASN A 126 8.85 4.83 15.51
C ASN A 126 10.24 4.54 16.10
N ARG A 127 11.30 4.80 15.35
CA ARG A 127 12.67 4.58 15.84
C ARG A 127 13.00 5.41 17.08
N ARG A 128 12.47 6.65 17.18
CA ARG A 128 12.60 7.46 18.40
C ARG A 128 11.75 6.98 19.57
N MET A 129 10.63 6.30 19.31
CA MET A 129 9.86 5.65 20.38
C MET A 129 10.70 4.54 20.99
N GLU A 130 11.20 3.62 20.16
CA GLU A 130 12.06 2.52 20.58
C GLU A 130 13.32 3.01 21.31
N TYR A 131 13.97 4.07 20.81
CA TYR A 131 15.16 4.63 21.45
C TYR A 131 14.88 5.18 22.86
N ARG A 132 13.71 5.79 23.09
CA ARG A 132 13.32 6.26 24.43
C ARG A 132 13.02 5.10 25.36
N GLU A 133 12.34 4.07 24.86
CA GLU A 133 12.01 2.86 25.64
C GLU A 133 13.26 2.05 26.01
N SER A 134 14.35 2.14 25.25
CA SER A 134 15.61 1.46 25.57
C SER A 134 16.51 2.19 26.57
N GLU A 135 16.25 3.47 26.84
CA GLU A 135 17.02 4.30 27.78
C GLU A 135 16.35 4.39 29.17
N GLU A 136 15.16 3.80 29.34
CA GLU A 136 14.44 3.62 30.62
C GLU A 136 14.69 2.23 31.22
#